data_AF-A0A5D0CR52-F1
#
_entry.id   AF-A0A5D0CR52-F1
#
_cell.length_a   1.000
_cell.length_b   1.000
_cell.length_c   1.000
_cell.angle_alpha   90.00
_cell.angle_beta   90.00
_cell.angle_gamma   90.00
#
_symmetry.space_group_name_H-M   'P 1'
#
loop_
_entity.id
_entity.type
_entity.pdbx_description
1 polymer ?
#
loop_
_entity_poly.entity_id
_entity_poly.type
_entity_poly.pdbx_seq_one_letter_code
_entity_poly.pdbx_strand_id
1 'polypeptide(L)'
;MGRSHLLKKMPRLLLTVITTLFIGELILGYNGKLLLVGEIPVRVLTYALFLAALCGMLVHAAATKKLTWVHGDGEAPMWGMLNPFDLVLALFLLFNAIWVFIIPAFSGYGVEMAVQQVKSTTLLLLYFPLLILMRIGYIRLHRAEPLIKFCLAGLALLHIFLYTGEKIYGDATFAIHFFETLRSLTLGHSERPPVMYPMNYFRIIYPTSLYLLMIFYFTHKSKLTPRTCLFYLLGLTALFLTLTKSLWMGLLFGFLFLLLFYFRNRMKGRIHYKKLVVCLSLAVVSGYILNATLLDNYLFTRIQNTFAVNSTSAIKEGDIRIQEGVNEELRFTDELEGAKRANDTRLVQTRALLEQWRESPWIGFGYGSYTENLLRSSMEQPYLYEMLLPSLLLQIGVVGVAGWAAFFIFIVWFVKNKAAEAAGALYLVVAIIVASQFNPFILGAPSMSMLLYCFLTIRMAAETQDKAKSSIPRI
;
A
#
# COMPACT_ATOMS: atom_id res chain seq x y z
N MET A 1 -47.97 -10.92 6.97
CA MET A 1 -47.01 -11.55 6.01
C MET A 1 -45.76 -10.71 5.67
N GLY A 2 -45.43 -9.62 6.39
CA GLY A 2 -44.31 -8.71 6.01
C GLY A 2 -42.99 -8.83 6.80
N ARG A 3 -42.94 -9.53 7.94
CA ARG A 3 -41.75 -9.58 8.82
C ARG A 3 -40.64 -10.54 8.35
N SER A 4 -40.95 -11.60 7.59
CA SER A 4 -39.94 -12.59 7.19
C SER A 4 -39.00 -12.11 6.07
N HIS A 5 -39.40 -11.09 5.30
CA HIS A 5 -38.62 -10.58 4.17
C HIS A 5 -37.58 -9.51 4.60
N LEU A 6 -37.85 -8.79 5.70
CA LEU A 6 -36.93 -7.80 6.31
C LEU A 6 -35.80 -8.49 7.08
N LEU A 7 -36.12 -9.53 7.86
CA LEU A 7 -35.13 -10.32 8.61
C LEU A 7 -34.12 -11.06 7.71
N LYS A 8 -34.52 -11.47 6.50
CA LYS A 8 -33.58 -12.05 5.51
C LYS A 8 -32.65 -11.03 4.83
N LYS A 9 -33.00 -9.73 4.82
CA LYS A 9 -32.21 -8.65 4.17
C LYS A 9 -31.29 -7.91 5.15
N MET A 10 -31.65 -7.82 6.42
CA MET A 10 -30.87 -7.15 7.48
C MET A 10 -29.39 -7.57 7.54
N PRO A 11 -29.03 -8.88 7.46
CA PRO A 11 -27.63 -9.31 7.54
C PRO A 11 -26.77 -8.79 6.37
N ARG A 12 -27.38 -8.68 5.18
CA ARG A 12 -26.69 -8.20 3.96
C ARG A 12 -26.47 -6.70 3.97
N LEU A 13 -27.46 -5.95 4.48
CA LEU A 13 -27.35 -4.50 4.62
C LEU A 13 -26.26 -4.16 5.65
N LEU A 14 -26.31 -4.78 6.83
CA LEU A 14 -25.32 -4.57 7.89
C LEU A 14 -23.90 -4.87 7.41
N LEU A 15 -23.70 -6.00 6.72
CA LEU A 15 -22.40 -6.36 6.15
C LEU A 15 -21.90 -5.34 5.12
N THR A 16 -22.80 -4.83 4.28
CA THR A 16 -22.47 -3.82 3.28
C THR A 16 -22.01 -2.53 3.95
N VAL A 17 -22.72 -2.10 5.00
CA VAL A 17 -22.35 -0.92 5.80
C VAL A 17 -20.98 -1.12 6.48
N ILE A 18 -20.77 -2.23 7.17
CA ILE A 18 -19.48 -2.54 7.85
C ILE A 18 -18.33 -2.57 6.83
N THR A 19 -18.52 -3.23 5.69
CA THR A 19 -17.51 -3.29 4.62
C THR A 19 -17.22 -1.90 4.05
N THR A 20 -18.26 -1.07 3.93
CA THR A 20 -18.13 0.30 3.42
C THR A 20 -17.33 1.19 4.35
N LEU A 21 -17.67 1.14 5.64
CA LEU A 21 -16.94 1.86 6.68
C LEU A 21 -15.48 1.39 6.77
N PHE A 22 -15.25 0.08 6.73
CA PHE A 22 -13.90 -0.48 6.76
C PHE A 22 -13.05 -0.01 5.58
N ILE A 23 -13.54 -0.13 4.34
CA ILE A 23 -12.79 0.31 3.15
C ILE A 23 -12.60 1.83 3.13
N GLY A 24 -13.63 2.58 3.51
CA GLY A 24 -13.58 4.03 3.61
C GLY A 24 -12.51 4.50 4.57
N GLU A 25 -12.52 4.00 5.81
CA GLU A 25 -11.54 4.35 6.84
C GLU A 25 -10.11 3.88 6.51
N LEU A 26 -10.01 2.74 5.84
CA LEU A 26 -8.73 2.19 5.43
C LEU A 26 -8.02 3.09 4.39
N ILE A 27 -8.76 3.63 3.42
CA ILE A 27 -8.21 4.47 2.34
C ILE A 27 -8.16 5.96 2.73
N LEU A 28 -9.23 6.48 3.36
CA LEU A 28 -9.41 7.90 3.66
C LEU A 28 -8.99 8.29 5.09
N GLY A 29 -8.72 7.32 5.98
CA GLY A 29 -8.32 7.59 7.37
C GLY A 29 -6.86 8.03 7.56
N TYR A 30 -6.11 8.31 6.48
CA TYR A 30 -4.73 8.81 6.50
C TYR A 30 -3.74 8.05 7.40
N ASN A 31 -3.41 8.61 8.57
CA ASN A 31 -2.53 8.02 9.58
C ASN A 31 -3.20 6.83 10.32
N GLY A 32 -4.49 6.62 10.13
CA GLY A 32 -5.30 5.62 10.84
C GLY A 32 -5.76 6.02 12.22
N LYS A 33 -5.60 7.31 12.55
CA LYS A 33 -6.06 7.96 13.77
C LYS A 33 -6.84 9.24 13.47
N LEU A 34 -7.27 9.43 12.22
CA LEU A 34 -8.00 10.62 11.80
C LEU A 34 -9.28 10.80 12.62
N LEU A 35 -9.96 9.71 12.97
CA LEU A 35 -11.14 9.72 13.84
C LEU A 35 -10.91 8.79 15.03
N LEU A 36 -11.29 9.27 16.21
CA LEU A 36 -11.20 8.55 17.48
C LEU A 36 -12.59 8.38 18.10
N VAL A 37 -12.81 7.29 18.83
CA VAL A 37 -13.99 7.09 19.68
C VAL A 37 -13.48 6.59 21.02
N GLY A 38 -13.58 7.41 22.07
CA GLY A 38 -13.02 7.08 23.39
C GLY A 38 -11.53 6.77 23.32
N GLU A 39 -10.74 7.60 22.61
CA GLU A 39 -9.29 7.44 22.35
C GLU A 39 -8.92 6.24 21.46
N ILE A 40 -9.87 5.38 21.10
CA ILE A 40 -9.63 4.26 20.19
C ILE A 40 -9.80 4.74 18.75
N PRO A 41 -8.81 4.51 17.87
CA PRO A 41 -8.94 4.86 16.46
C PRO A 41 -10.10 4.10 15.79
N VAL A 42 -10.93 4.82 15.02
CA VAL A 42 -12.06 4.23 14.27
C VAL A 42 -11.60 3.12 13.33
N ARG A 43 -10.36 3.17 12.83
CA ARG A 43 -9.74 2.08 12.07
C ARG A 43 -9.69 0.75 12.84
N VAL A 44 -9.38 0.77 14.13
CA VAL A 44 -9.34 -0.43 14.97
C VAL A 44 -10.76 -0.98 15.16
N LEU A 45 -11.72 -0.10 15.43
CA LEU A 45 -13.13 -0.47 15.60
C LEU A 45 -13.72 -1.06 14.31
N THR A 46 -13.50 -0.42 13.17
CA THR A 46 -13.99 -0.92 11.87
C THR A 46 -13.32 -2.23 11.48
N TYR A 47 -12.04 -2.42 11.79
CA TYR A 47 -11.36 -3.71 11.61
C TYR A 47 -11.98 -4.81 12.48
N ALA A 48 -12.20 -4.56 13.77
CA ALA A 48 -12.82 -5.51 14.68
C ALA A 48 -14.25 -5.88 14.26
N LEU A 49 -15.06 -4.89 13.87
CA LEU A 49 -16.41 -5.10 13.34
C LEU A 49 -16.41 -5.91 12.05
N PHE A 50 -15.46 -5.63 11.14
CA PHE A 50 -15.32 -6.38 9.90
C PHE A 50 -14.92 -7.84 10.17
N LEU A 51 -13.97 -8.07 11.09
CA LEU A 51 -13.57 -9.42 11.50
C LEU A 51 -14.74 -10.18 12.14
N ALA A 52 -15.48 -9.54 13.06
CA ALA A 52 -16.66 -10.14 13.68
C ALA A 52 -17.73 -10.50 12.63
N ALA A 53 -17.94 -9.64 11.63
CA ALA A 53 -18.85 -9.92 10.53
C ALA A 53 -18.39 -11.12 9.69
N LEU A 54 -17.10 -11.24 9.37
CA LEU A 54 -16.55 -12.40 8.66
C LEU A 54 -16.70 -13.70 9.47
N CYS A 55 -16.39 -13.67 10.76
CA CYS A 55 -16.58 -14.82 11.66
C CYS A 55 -18.06 -15.23 11.72
N GLY A 56 -18.98 -14.28 11.88
CA GLY A 56 -20.42 -14.54 11.86
C GLY A 56 -20.88 -15.18 10.54
N MET A 57 -20.33 -14.76 9.40
CA MET A 57 -20.62 -15.37 8.10
C MET A 57 -20.12 -16.80 7.99
N LEU A 58 -18.93 -17.10 8.52
CA LEU A 58 -18.38 -18.46 8.53
C LEU A 58 -19.20 -19.39 9.44
N VAL A 59 -19.57 -18.93 10.64
CA VAL A 59 -20.44 -19.69 11.56
C VAL A 59 -21.80 -19.95 10.90
N HIS A 60 -22.39 -18.96 10.25
CA HIS A 60 -23.65 -19.13 9.53
C HIS A 60 -23.52 -20.08 8.32
N ALA A 61 -22.41 -20.04 7.58
CA ALA A 61 -22.13 -20.98 6.50
C ALA A 61 -22.02 -22.43 7.01
N ALA A 62 -21.34 -22.64 8.15
CA ALA A 62 -21.27 -23.94 8.82
C ALA A 62 -22.65 -24.41 9.31
N ALA A 63 -23.43 -23.54 9.95
CA ALA A 63 -24.77 -23.86 10.43
C ALA A 63 -25.76 -24.23 9.30
N THR A 64 -25.56 -23.66 8.11
CA THR A 64 -26.39 -23.96 6.92
C THR A 64 -25.85 -25.14 6.10
N LYS A 65 -24.89 -25.90 6.63
CA LYS A 65 -24.22 -27.06 6.00
C LYS A 65 -23.55 -26.77 4.65
N LYS A 66 -23.36 -25.50 4.29
CA LYS A 66 -22.60 -25.09 3.08
C LYS A 66 -21.09 -25.18 3.26
N LEU A 67 -20.66 -25.51 4.47
CA LEU A 67 -19.28 -25.64 4.88
C LEU A 67 -19.21 -26.80 5.88
N THR A 68 -18.53 -27.87 5.49
CA THR A 68 -18.27 -29.04 6.33
C THR A 68 -16.82 -29.03 6.83
N TRP A 69 -16.65 -29.30 8.13
CA TRP A 69 -15.34 -29.35 8.78
C TRP A 69 -14.67 -30.72 8.64
N VAL A 70 -15.48 -31.77 8.44
CA VAL A 70 -15.06 -33.17 8.35
C VAL A 70 -15.42 -33.71 6.96
N HIS A 71 -14.58 -34.61 6.42
CA HIS A 71 -14.87 -35.37 5.21
C HIS A 71 -16.21 -36.11 5.40
N GLY A 72 -17.25 -35.64 4.72
CA GLY A 72 -18.56 -36.28 4.68
C GLY A 72 -19.01 -36.36 3.23
N ASP A 73 -19.65 -37.46 2.86
CA ASP A 73 -19.98 -37.81 1.48
C ASP A 73 -20.71 -36.66 0.75
N GLY A 74 -20.07 -36.12 -0.28
CA GLY A 74 -20.68 -35.24 -1.28
C GLY A 74 -20.31 -33.74 -1.22
N GLU A 75 -19.70 -33.22 -0.15
CA GLU A 75 -19.28 -31.80 -0.09
C GLU A 75 -17.78 -31.61 0.20
N ALA A 76 -17.17 -30.61 -0.46
CA ALA A 76 -15.75 -30.35 -0.34
C ALA A 76 -15.40 -29.83 1.07
N PRO A 77 -14.59 -30.54 1.86
CA PRO A 77 -14.17 -30.06 3.18
C PRO A 77 -13.42 -28.74 3.05
N MET A 78 -13.44 -27.92 4.11
CA MET A 78 -12.73 -26.62 4.13
C MET A 78 -11.26 -26.74 3.65
N TRP A 79 -10.57 -27.80 4.06
CA TRP A 79 -9.19 -28.10 3.64
C TRP A 79 -9.05 -28.45 2.16
N GLY A 80 -10.07 -29.09 1.57
CA GLY A 80 -10.16 -29.33 0.13
C GLY A 80 -10.38 -28.05 -0.68
N MET A 81 -10.68 -26.92 -0.01
CA MET A 81 -10.72 -25.60 -0.64
C MET A 81 -9.34 -24.92 -0.68
N LEU A 82 -8.26 -25.51 -0.17
CA LEU A 82 -6.94 -24.86 -0.23
C LEU A 82 -6.13 -25.39 -1.42
N ASN A 83 -5.53 -24.47 -2.17
CA ASN A 83 -4.61 -24.78 -3.26
C ASN A 83 -3.15 -24.53 -2.84
N PRO A 84 -2.16 -24.93 -3.67
CA PRO A 84 -0.74 -24.70 -3.36
C PRO A 84 -0.40 -23.24 -3.06
N PHE A 85 -1.05 -22.27 -3.72
CA PHE A 85 -0.88 -20.85 -3.44
C PHE A 85 -1.28 -20.49 -2.00
N ASP A 86 -2.40 -21.06 -1.53
CA ASP A 86 -2.96 -20.78 -0.21
C ASP A 86 -2.05 -21.37 0.89
N LEU A 87 -1.50 -22.56 0.64
CA LEU A 87 -0.52 -23.21 1.52
C LEU A 87 0.80 -22.45 1.59
N VAL A 88 1.32 -21.95 0.46
CA VAL A 88 2.55 -21.16 0.45
C VAL A 88 2.37 -19.83 1.17
N LEU A 89 1.21 -19.17 1.04
CA LEU A 89 0.91 -17.97 1.81
C LEU A 89 0.81 -18.27 3.31
N ALA A 90 0.17 -19.38 3.71
CA ALA A 90 0.13 -19.80 5.11
C ALA A 90 1.53 -20.07 5.67
N LEU A 91 2.35 -20.82 4.92
CA LEU A 91 3.74 -21.11 5.28
C LEU A 91 4.57 -19.82 5.39
N PHE A 92 4.39 -18.87 4.47
CA PHE A 92 5.06 -17.57 4.53
C PHE A 92 4.68 -16.78 5.79
N LEU A 93 3.41 -16.79 6.19
CA LEU A 93 2.96 -16.11 7.41
C LEU A 93 3.49 -16.80 8.67
N LEU A 94 3.47 -18.14 8.72
CA LEU A 94 4.06 -18.91 9.82
C LEU A 94 5.58 -18.71 9.91
N PHE A 95 6.25 -18.67 8.76
CA PHE A 95 7.68 -18.38 8.67
C PHE A 95 7.99 -16.99 9.26
N ASN A 96 7.24 -15.95 8.88
CA ASN A 96 7.42 -14.62 9.45
C ASN A 96 7.10 -14.55 10.96
N ALA A 97 6.21 -15.40 11.47
CA ALA A 97 5.89 -15.45 12.90
C ALA A 97 7.12 -15.76 13.77
N ILE A 98 8.12 -16.47 13.23
CA ILE A 98 9.39 -16.72 13.91
C ILE A 98 10.08 -15.38 14.25
N TRP A 99 10.14 -14.44 13.31
CA TRP A 99 10.75 -13.12 13.50
C TRP A 99 9.87 -12.12 14.26
N VAL A 100 8.61 -12.47 14.53
CA VAL A 100 7.70 -11.66 15.34
C VAL A 100 7.71 -12.11 16.79
N PHE A 101 7.73 -13.42 17.06
CA PHE A 101 7.53 -13.96 18.41
C PHE A 101 8.76 -14.64 18.98
N ILE A 102 9.56 -15.31 18.16
CA ILE A 102 10.68 -16.14 18.62
C ILE A 102 11.95 -15.30 18.68
N ILE A 103 12.42 -14.74 17.56
CA ILE A 103 13.69 -14.01 17.50
C ILE A 103 13.72 -12.79 18.44
N PRO A 104 12.69 -11.92 18.48
CA PRO A 104 12.66 -10.77 19.39
C PRO A 104 12.75 -11.14 20.89
N ALA A 105 12.30 -12.33 21.26
CA ALA A 105 12.35 -12.81 22.65
C ALA A 105 13.79 -13.15 23.09
N PHE A 106 14.66 -13.51 22.15
CA PHE A 106 16.06 -13.85 22.42
C PHE A 106 17.03 -12.69 22.16
N SER A 107 16.62 -11.68 21.38
CA SER A 107 17.49 -10.57 20.94
C SER A 107 17.46 -9.35 21.85
N GLY A 108 16.65 -9.35 22.91
CA GLY A 108 16.55 -8.24 23.88
C GLY A 108 15.63 -7.08 23.47
N TYR A 109 15.10 -7.08 22.23
CA TYR A 109 14.19 -6.02 21.75
C TYR A 109 12.72 -6.22 22.16
N GLY A 110 12.34 -7.42 22.60
CA GLY A 110 11.00 -7.72 23.09
C GLY A 110 9.96 -7.94 21.99
N VAL A 111 8.99 -8.82 22.27
CA VAL A 111 7.92 -9.18 21.34
C VAL A 111 6.95 -8.03 21.07
N GLU A 112 6.77 -7.13 22.04
CA GLU A 112 5.85 -6.00 21.92
C GLU A 112 6.20 -5.08 20.76
N MET A 113 7.48 -4.70 20.64
CA MET A 113 7.98 -3.86 19.54
C MET A 113 7.81 -4.53 18.19
N ALA A 114 8.07 -5.84 18.13
CA ALA A 114 7.87 -6.64 16.93
C ALA A 114 6.41 -6.62 16.48
N VAL A 115 5.49 -6.91 17.41
CA VAL A 115 4.04 -6.89 17.16
C VAL A 115 3.59 -5.50 16.72
N GLN A 116 4.08 -4.43 17.35
CA GLN A 116 3.72 -3.06 16.99
C GLN A 116 4.15 -2.69 15.56
N GLN A 117 5.35 -3.12 15.13
CA GLN A 117 5.83 -2.91 13.76
C GLN A 117 5.00 -3.71 12.75
N VAL A 118 4.77 -5.00 13.02
CA VAL A 118 4.11 -5.89 12.06
C VAL A 118 2.59 -5.93 12.21
N LYS A 119 1.96 -5.16 13.10
CA LYS A 119 0.51 -5.26 13.37
C LYS A 119 -0.37 -5.23 12.12
N SER A 120 0.06 -4.54 11.06
CA SER A 120 -0.72 -4.46 9.81
C SER A 120 -0.58 -5.71 8.93
N THR A 121 0.41 -6.58 9.15
CA THR A 121 0.53 -7.88 8.46
C THR A 121 -0.64 -8.80 8.81
N THR A 122 -1.28 -8.60 9.96
CA THR A 122 -2.51 -9.30 10.35
C THR A 122 -3.65 -9.09 9.34
N LEU A 123 -3.64 -8.03 8.54
CA LEU A 123 -4.57 -7.86 7.41
C LEU A 123 -4.46 -9.01 6.41
N LEU A 124 -3.27 -9.58 6.21
CA LEU A 124 -3.08 -10.73 5.32
C LEU A 124 -3.77 -11.99 5.86
N LEU A 125 -3.98 -12.12 7.18
CA LEU A 125 -4.74 -13.25 7.74
C LEU A 125 -6.21 -13.23 7.28
N LEU A 126 -6.75 -12.06 6.93
CA LEU A 126 -8.09 -11.96 6.34
C LEU A 126 -8.21 -12.67 4.99
N TYR A 127 -7.08 -13.02 4.35
CA TYR A 127 -7.07 -13.76 3.09
C TYR A 127 -7.88 -15.06 3.17
N PHE A 128 -7.65 -15.89 4.20
CA PHE A 128 -8.27 -17.19 4.33
C PHE A 128 -9.80 -17.13 4.52
N PRO A 129 -10.35 -16.37 5.50
CA PRO A 129 -11.79 -16.26 5.65
C PRO A 129 -12.45 -15.63 4.42
N LEU A 130 -11.82 -14.62 3.80
CA LEU A 130 -12.34 -14.00 2.57
C LEU A 130 -12.38 -14.99 1.41
N LEU A 131 -11.31 -15.77 1.20
CA LEU A 131 -11.23 -16.77 0.15
C LEU A 131 -12.33 -17.83 0.31
N ILE A 132 -12.50 -18.38 1.51
CA ILE A 132 -13.54 -19.37 1.82
C ILE A 132 -14.92 -18.78 1.49
N LEU A 133 -15.24 -17.60 2.03
CA LEU A 133 -16.52 -16.93 1.82
C LEU A 133 -16.77 -16.57 0.34
N MET A 134 -15.71 -16.28 -0.42
CA MET A 134 -15.80 -16.04 -1.87
C MET A 134 -16.12 -17.33 -2.65
N ARG A 135 -15.53 -18.45 -2.27
CA ARG A 135 -15.78 -19.75 -2.93
C ARG A 135 -17.19 -20.28 -2.70
N ILE A 136 -17.71 -20.15 -1.48
CA ILE A 136 -19.10 -20.49 -1.19
C ILE A 136 -20.10 -19.45 -1.73
N GLY A 137 -19.62 -18.39 -2.39
CA GLY A 137 -20.44 -17.37 -3.06
C GLY A 137 -21.10 -16.34 -2.14
N TYR A 138 -20.71 -16.28 -0.86
CA TYR A 138 -21.20 -15.30 0.10
C TYR A 138 -20.67 -13.89 -0.18
N ILE A 139 -19.39 -13.80 -0.59
CA ILE A 139 -18.72 -12.53 -0.93
C ILE A 139 -18.35 -12.55 -2.41
N ARG A 140 -18.44 -11.39 -3.06
CA ARG A 140 -17.95 -11.19 -4.43
C ARG A 140 -17.02 -9.99 -4.44
N LEU A 141 -15.72 -10.21 -4.64
CA LEU A 141 -14.70 -9.16 -4.62
C LEU A 141 -15.02 -8.02 -5.60
N HIS A 142 -15.54 -8.35 -6.79
CA HIS A 142 -15.88 -7.35 -7.80
C HIS A 142 -16.95 -6.33 -7.33
N ARG A 143 -17.80 -6.68 -6.35
CA ARG A 143 -18.78 -5.74 -5.78
C ARG A 143 -18.15 -4.65 -4.92
N ALA A 144 -16.96 -4.88 -4.38
CA ALA A 144 -16.23 -3.89 -3.60
C ALA A 144 -15.44 -2.89 -4.48
N GLU A 145 -15.13 -3.26 -5.73
CA GLU A 145 -14.30 -2.42 -6.62
C GLU A 145 -14.87 -1.01 -6.89
N PRO A 146 -16.19 -0.81 -7.11
CA PRO A 146 -16.74 0.54 -7.29
C PRO A 146 -16.51 1.43 -6.08
N LEU A 147 -16.69 0.88 -4.87
CA LEU A 147 -16.42 1.60 -3.63
C LEU A 147 -14.94 1.93 -3.48
N ILE A 148 -14.04 0.96 -3.74
CA ILE A 148 -12.60 1.21 -3.70
C ILE A 148 -12.23 2.33 -4.68
N LYS A 149 -12.71 2.28 -5.94
CA LYS A 149 -12.47 3.35 -6.93
C LYS A 149 -12.99 4.70 -6.48
N PHE A 150 -14.17 4.74 -5.83
CA PHE A 150 -14.73 5.97 -5.27
C PHE A 150 -13.83 6.54 -4.16
N CYS A 151 -13.41 5.71 -3.20
CA CYS A 151 -12.48 6.13 -2.15
C CYS A 151 -11.12 6.59 -2.72
N LEU A 152 -10.60 5.92 -3.74
CA LEU A 152 -9.37 6.32 -4.42
C LEU A 152 -9.51 7.67 -5.13
N ALA A 153 -10.64 7.92 -5.80
CA ALA A 153 -10.94 9.22 -6.39
C ALA A 153 -11.04 10.31 -5.32
N GLY A 154 -11.74 10.03 -4.21
CA GLY A 154 -11.82 10.93 -3.06
C GLY A 154 -10.44 11.26 -2.49
N LEU A 155 -9.58 10.26 -2.29
CA LEU A 155 -8.22 10.45 -1.82
C LEU A 155 -7.40 11.34 -2.75
N ALA A 156 -7.49 11.12 -4.07
CA ALA A 156 -6.76 11.91 -5.05
C ALA A 156 -7.28 13.35 -5.16
N LEU A 157 -8.61 13.56 -5.18
CA LEU A 157 -9.22 14.90 -5.12
C LEU A 157 -8.76 15.67 -3.89
N LEU A 158 -8.66 14.98 -2.76
CA LEU A 158 -8.26 15.59 -1.51
C LEU A 158 -6.79 16.02 -1.51
N HIS A 159 -5.88 15.24 -2.11
CA HIS A 159 -4.49 15.70 -2.33
C HIS A 159 -4.44 16.94 -3.22
N ILE A 160 -5.24 16.96 -4.30
CA ILE A 160 -5.32 18.11 -5.21
C ILE A 160 -5.85 19.34 -4.48
N PHE A 161 -6.92 19.19 -3.71
CA PHE A 161 -7.54 20.24 -2.92
C PHE A 161 -6.56 20.84 -1.91
N LEU A 162 -5.93 19.99 -1.09
CA LEU A 162 -5.00 20.44 -0.06
C LEU A 162 -3.79 21.17 -0.67
N TYR A 163 -3.19 20.61 -1.72
CA TYR A 163 -2.05 21.25 -2.38
C TYR A 163 -2.42 22.58 -3.03
N THR A 164 -3.57 22.62 -3.72
CA THR A 164 -4.03 23.85 -4.40
C THR A 164 -4.37 24.93 -3.39
N GLY A 165 -5.01 24.58 -2.28
CA GLY A 165 -5.24 25.51 -1.18
C GLY A 165 -3.93 26.05 -0.62
N GLU A 166 -2.94 25.21 -0.34
CA GLU A 166 -1.62 25.68 0.11
C GLU A 166 -0.97 26.64 -0.89
N LYS A 167 -1.05 26.33 -2.19
CA LYS A 167 -0.51 27.21 -3.24
C LYS A 167 -1.21 28.57 -3.29
N ILE A 168 -2.52 28.61 -3.06
CA ILE A 168 -3.31 29.85 -3.09
C ILE A 168 -3.02 30.72 -1.86
N TYR A 169 -2.94 30.12 -0.67
CA TYR A 169 -2.69 30.85 0.58
C TYR A 169 -1.22 31.26 0.74
N GLY A 170 -0.28 30.45 0.25
CA GLY A 170 1.14 30.80 0.17
C GLY A 170 1.89 30.78 1.51
N ASP A 171 1.26 30.41 2.61
CA ASP A 171 1.77 30.58 3.98
C ASP A 171 1.95 29.25 4.76
N ALA A 172 1.73 28.11 4.11
CA ALA A 172 1.80 26.77 4.73
C ALA A 172 0.78 26.53 5.87
N THR A 173 -0.35 27.25 5.89
CA THR A 173 -1.37 27.08 6.93
C THR A 173 -2.63 26.34 6.47
N PHE A 174 -2.88 26.25 5.17
CA PHE A 174 -4.18 25.79 4.65
C PHE A 174 -4.52 24.36 5.07
N ALA A 175 -3.60 23.42 4.90
CA ALA A 175 -3.80 22.02 5.27
C ALA A 175 -3.90 21.87 6.80
N ILE A 176 -3.17 22.68 7.57
CA ILE A 176 -3.27 22.70 9.03
C ILE A 176 -4.69 23.13 9.43
N HIS A 177 -5.16 24.27 8.94
CA HIS A 177 -6.50 24.77 9.20
C HIS A 177 -7.60 23.81 8.74
N PHE A 178 -7.39 23.11 7.62
CA PHE A 178 -8.32 22.06 7.18
C PHE A 178 -8.46 20.94 8.22
N PHE A 179 -7.36 20.41 8.75
CA PHE A 179 -7.43 19.35 9.77
C PHE A 179 -7.87 19.86 11.14
N GLU A 180 -7.57 21.11 11.50
CA GLU A 180 -8.09 21.74 12.71
C GLU A 180 -9.60 21.95 12.63
N THR A 181 -10.11 22.33 11.44
CA THR A 181 -11.54 22.39 11.18
C THR A 181 -12.17 21.01 11.35
N LEU A 182 -11.57 19.96 10.79
CA LEU A 182 -12.03 18.59 10.97
C LEU A 182 -12.02 18.18 12.45
N ARG A 183 -10.97 18.55 13.20
CA ARG A 183 -10.89 18.32 14.64
C ARG A 183 -11.99 19.04 15.41
N SER A 184 -12.30 20.29 15.04
CA SER A 184 -13.39 21.05 15.66
C SER A 184 -14.76 20.41 15.39
N LEU A 185 -15.01 19.97 14.15
CA LEU A 185 -16.24 19.28 13.74
C LEU A 185 -16.43 17.92 14.42
N THR A 186 -15.33 17.30 14.84
CA THR A 186 -15.30 16.01 15.54
C THR A 186 -15.17 16.17 17.05
N LEU A 187 -15.37 17.39 17.58
CA LEU A 187 -15.31 17.70 19.02
C LEU A 187 -13.97 17.31 19.67
N GLY A 188 -12.88 17.41 18.93
CA GLY A 188 -11.54 17.05 19.40
C GLY A 188 -11.16 15.58 19.19
N HIS A 189 -12.07 14.73 18.71
CA HIS A 189 -11.83 13.30 18.46
C HIS A 189 -11.16 13.02 17.12
N SER A 190 -10.13 13.80 16.77
CA SER A 190 -9.35 13.65 15.55
C SER A 190 -7.88 14.00 15.79
N GLU A 191 -6.98 13.08 15.40
CA GLU A 191 -5.55 13.37 15.33
C GLU A 191 -5.16 13.74 13.91
N ARG A 192 -4.76 15.01 13.73
CA ARG A 192 -4.23 15.49 12.45
C ARG A 192 -2.99 14.70 12.04
N PRO A 193 -2.83 14.37 10.75
CA PRO A 193 -1.56 13.86 10.27
C PRO A 193 -0.48 14.95 10.36
N PRO A 194 0.80 14.58 10.56
CA PRO A 194 1.89 15.53 10.47
C PRO A 194 1.97 16.08 9.05
N VAL A 195 1.95 17.41 8.92
CA VAL A 195 2.17 18.09 7.63
C VAL A 195 3.60 18.60 7.65
N MET A 196 4.39 18.21 6.64
CA MET A 196 5.79 18.58 6.53
C MET A 196 5.95 19.52 5.34
N TYR A 197 6.48 20.72 5.60
CA TYR A 197 6.81 21.69 4.57
C TYR A 197 8.33 21.70 4.39
N PRO A 198 8.86 21.10 3.31
CA PRO A 198 10.24 21.33 2.93
C PRO A 198 10.45 22.81 2.56
N MET A 199 11.70 23.28 2.61
CA MET A 199 12.06 24.65 2.24
C MET A 199 11.51 25.00 0.85
N ASN A 200 10.75 26.09 0.78
CA ASN A 200 10.24 26.73 -0.43
C ASN A 200 9.27 25.96 -1.34
N TYR A 201 8.73 24.80 -0.92
CA TYR A 201 7.60 24.16 -1.61
C TYR A 201 6.72 23.29 -0.70
N PHE A 202 5.45 23.08 -1.10
CA PHE A 202 4.50 22.28 -0.34
C PHE A 202 4.65 20.79 -0.65
N ARG A 203 4.71 19.93 0.38
CA ARG A 203 4.69 18.48 0.20
C ARG A 203 3.66 17.82 1.10
N ILE A 204 2.56 17.39 0.48
CA ILE A 204 1.47 16.74 1.18
C ILE A 204 1.51 15.25 0.88
N ILE A 205 1.97 14.47 1.86
CA ILE A 205 2.06 13.02 1.77
C ILE A 205 1.66 12.36 3.08
N TYR A 206 0.89 11.28 2.95
CA TYR A 206 0.43 10.45 4.04
C TYR A 206 0.72 8.98 3.75
N PRO A 207 0.67 8.08 4.76
CA PRO A 207 0.80 6.64 4.51
C PRO A 207 -0.21 6.13 3.48
N THR A 208 -1.45 6.65 3.48
CA THR A 208 -2.48 6.28 2.51
C THR A 208 -2.22 6.80 1.11
N SER A 209 -1.32 7.77 0.89
CA SER A 209 -0.95 8.22 -0.47
C SER A 209 -0.41 7.08 -1.33
N LEU A 210 0.07 6.00 -0.72
CA LEU A 210 0.46 4.78 -1.43
C LEU A 210 -0.71 4.14 -2.21
N TYR A 211 -1.96 4.29 -1.75
CA TYR A 211 -3.14 3.81 -2.47
C TYR A 211 -3.33 4.46 -3.84
N LEU A 212 -2.73 5.63 -4.10
CA LEU A 212 -2.76 6.24 -5.43
C LEU A 212 -2.22 5.28 -6.50
N LEU A 213 -1.30 4.36 -6.15
CA LEU A 213 -0.82 3.32 -7.07
C LEU A 213 -1.94 2.36 -7.54
N MET A 214 -3.00 2.14 -6.74
CA MET A 214 -4.15 1.33 -7.14
C MET A 214 -4.96 1.95 -8.28
N ILE A 215 -4.94 3.28 -8.44
CA ILE A 215 -5.64 3.96 -9.55
C ILE A 215 -5.11 3.46 -10.89
N PHE A 216 -3.80 3.25 -10.98
CA PHE A 216 -3.12 2.75 -12.17
C PHE A 216 -3.46 1.29 -12.45
N TYR A 217 -3.54 0.46 -11.40
CA TYR A 217 -4.05 -0.90 -11.50
C TYR A 217 -5.49 -0.94 -12.05
N PHE A 218 -6.41 -0.16 -11.47
CA PHE A 218 -7.80 -0.14 -11.91
C PHE A 218 -7.97 0.44 -13.31
N THR A 219 -7.16 1.43 -13.66
CA THR A 219 -7.07 1.95 -15.02
C THR A 219 -6.62 0.84 -15.96
N HIS A 220 -5.56 0.10 -15.62
CA HIS A 220 -5.07 -1.03 -16.41
C HIS A 220 -6.10 -2.17 -16.56
N LYS A 221 -6.88 -2.47 -15.52
CA LYS A 221 -7.95 -3.49 -15.56
C LYS A 221 -9.16 -3.07 -16.41
N SER A 222 -9.50 -1.78 -16.43
CA SER A 222 -10.73 -1.28 -17.07
C SER A 222 -10.57 -1.05 -18.57
N LYS A 223 -11.67 -1.01 -19.34
CA LYS A 223 -11.60 -0.61 -20.77
C LYS A 223 -11.21 0.87 -20.89
N LEU A 224 -10.52 1.24 -21.97
CA LEU A 224 -10.18 2.63 -22.25
C LEU A 224 -11.45 3.41 -22.61
N THR A 225 -11.84 4.33 -21.73
CA THR A 225 -12.99 5.22 -21.85
C THR A 225 -12.62 6.62 -21.32
N PRO A 226 -13.35 7.68 -21.70
CA PRO A 226 -13.09 9.02 -21.15
C PRO A 226 -13.13 9.06 -19.62
N ARG A 227 -14.06 8.32 -18.99
CA ARG A 227 -14.15 8.21 -17.53
C ARG A 227 -12.90 7.59 -16.90
N THR A 228 -12.35 6.55 -17.52
CA THR A 228 -11.09 5.93 -17.03
C THR A 228 -9.88 6.82 -17.28
N CYS A 229 -9.86 7.60 -18.36
CA CYS A 229 -8.80 8.57 -18.61
C CYS A 229 -8.84 9.70 -17.58
N LEU A 230 -10.03 10.18 -17.22
CA LEU A 230 -10.21 11.17 -16.15
C LEU A 230 -9.77 10.62 -14.79
N PHE A 231 -10.18 9.39 -14.45
CA PHE A 231 -9.75 8.73 -13.22
C PHE A 231 -8.23 8.55 -13.15
N TYR A 232 -7.60 8.20 -14.28
CA TYR A 232 -6.16 8.10 -14.42
C TYR A 232 -5.45 9.45 -14.26
N LEU A 233 -5.93 10.51 -14.93
CA LEU A 233 -5.39 11.86 -14.82
C LEU A 233 -5.50 12.40 -13.39
N LEU A 234 -6.64 12.18 -12.74
CA LEU A 234 -6.86 12.55 -11.35
C LEU A 234 -5.86 11.87 -10.41
N GLY A 235 -5.59 10.57 -10.63
CA GLY A 235 -4.55 9.85 -9.91
C GLY A 235 -3.13 10.35 -10.21
N LEU A 236 -2.82 10.64 -11.48
CA LEU A 236 -1.52 11.20 -11.89
C LEU A 236 -1.26 12.56 -11.25
N THR A 237 -2.23 13.47 -11.32
CA THR A 237 -2.13 14.80 -10.72
C THR A 237 -1.87 14.66 -9.22
N ALA A 238 -2.69 13.89 -8.50
CA ALA A 238 -2.47 13.65 -7.08
C ALA A 238 -1.08 13.05 -6.80
N LEU A 239 -0.63 12.07 -7.60
CA LEU A 239 0.67 11.43 -7.43
C LEU A 239 1.83 12.42 -7.64
N PHE A 240 1.76 13.31 -8.63
CA PHE A 240 2.79 14.33 -8.85
C PHE A 240 2.80 15.38 -7.73
N LEU A 241 1.64 15.77 -7.22
CA LEU A 241 1.52 16.71 -6.11
C LEU A 241 2.10 16.19 -4.78
N THR A 242 2.21 14.86 -4.61
CA THR A 242 2.90 14.30 -3.44
C THR A 242 4.41 14.61 -3.42
N LEU A 243 4.99 15.02 -4.56
CA LEU A 243 6.44 15.24 -4.75
C LEU A 243 7.31 14.12 -4.16
N THR A 244 6.85 12.87 -4.25
CA THR A 244 7.49 11.73 -3.61
C THR A 244 8.08 10.79 -4.64
N LYS A 245 9.42 10.86 -4.77
CA LYS A 245 10.21 10.07 -5.73
C LYS A 245 9.90 8.57 -5.63
N SER A 246 9.73 8.02 -4.43
CA SER A 246 9.47 6.57 -4.27
C SER A 246 8.15 6.13 -4.90
N LEU A 247 7.08 6.94 -4.80
CA LEU A 247 5.79 6.64 -5.43
C LEU A 247 5.89 6.68 -6.97
N TRP A 248 6.63 7.65 -7.50
CA TRP A 248 6.90 7.75 -8.95
C TRP A 248 7.71 6.56 -9.46
N MET A 249 8.74 6.16 -8.70
CA MET A 249 9.55 4.98 -9.01
C MET A 249 8.72 3.70 -8.94
N GLY A 250 7.82 3.57 -7.96
CA GLY A 250 6.87 2.47 -7.88
C GLY A 250 6.01 2.36 -9.15
N LEU A 251 5.42 3.48 -9.58
CA LEU A 251 4.66 3.55 -10.83
C LEU A 251 5.49 3.14 -12.06
N LEU A 252 6.69 3.72 -12.20
CA LEU A 252 7.60 3.47 -13.33
C LEU A 252 8.06 2.00 -13.40
N PHE A 253 8.57 1.45 -12.29
CA PHE A 253 9.07 0.08 -12.24
C PHE A 253 7.94 -0.96 -12.34
N GLY A 254 6.77 -0.66 -11.77
CA GLY A 254 5.58 -1.46 -12.02
C GLY A 254 5.28 -1.53 -13.52
N PHE A 255 5.29 -0.39 -14.21
CA PHE A 255 5.02 -0.33 -15.66
C PHE A 255 6.08 -1.07 -16.48
N LEU A 256 7.35 -0.89 -16.15
CA LEU A 256 8.46 -1.63 -16.77
C LEU A 256 8.30 -3.13 -16.58
N PHE A 257 7.99 -3.58 -15.36
CA PHE A 257 7.71 -4.98 -15.08
C PHE A 257 6.55 -5.51 -15.93
N LEU A 258 5.46 -4.75 -16.05
CA LEU A 258 4.30 -5.11 -16.86
C LEU A 258 4.68 -5.29 -18.34
N LEU A 259 5.48 -4.38 -18.89
CA LEU A 259 6.00 -4.48 -20.27
C LEU A 259 6.86 -5.73 -20.46
N LEU A 260 7.83 -5.96 -19.56
CA LEU A 260 8.71 -7.14 -19.60
C LEU A 260 7.93 -8.45 -19.45
N PHE A 261 6.94 -8.48 -18.56
CA PHE A 261 6.07 -9.63 -18.34
C PHE A 261 5.25 -9.96 -19.59
N TYR A 262 4.69 -8.95 -20.26
CA TYR A 262 3.97 -9.12 -21.51
C TYR A 262 4.88 -9.57 -22.66
N PHE A 263 6.08 -9.00 -22.77
CA PHE A 263 7.07 -9.37 -23.79
C PHE A 263 7.51 -10.83 -23.63
N ARG A 264 7.90 -11.22 -22.40
CA ARG A 264 8.35 -12.57 -22.07
C ARG A 264 7.28 -13.63 -22.36
N ASN A 265 6.03 -13.37 -21.99
CA ASN A 265 4.96 -14.35 -22.12
C ASN A 265 4.35 -14.42 -23.53
N ARG A 266 4.93 -13.72 -24.52
CA ARG A 266 4.50 -13.70 -25.94
C ARG A 266 2.97 -13.68 -26.07
N MET A 267 2.31 -12.84 -25.29
CA MET A 267 0.85 -12.70 -25.26
C MET A 267 0.37 -12.00 -26.54
N LYS A 268 0.53 -12.69 -27.69
CA LYS A 268 0.07 -12.27 -29.01
C LYS A 268 -1.43 -11.96 -28.90
N GLY A 269 -1.78 -10.68 -29.05
CA GLY A 269 -3.18 -10.23 -29.14
C GLY A 269 -3.85 -9.71 -27.87
N ARG A 270 -3.20 -9.64 -26.70
CA ARG A 270 -3.83 -9.09 -25.47
C ARG A 270 -3.21 -7.81 -24.91
N ILE A 271 -2.04 -7.42 -25.41
CA ILE A 271 -1.44 -6.12 -25.05
C ILE A 271 -2.28 -5.04 -25.74
N HIS A 272 -2.99 -4.25 -24.96
CA HIS A 272 -3.71 -3.08 -25.47
C HIS A 272 -2.69 -1.96 -25.71
N TYR A 273 -1.86 -2.09 -26.74
CA TYR A 273 -0.79 -1.13 -27.07
C TYR A 273 -1.33 0.30 -27.12
N LYS A 274 -2.49 0.52 -27.76
CA LYS A 274 -3.18 1.81 -27.78
C LYS A 274 -3.38 2.41 -26.38
N LYS A 275 -3.79 1.58 -25.42
CA LYS A 275 -4.01 2.02 -24.04
C LYS A 275 -2.71 2.37 -23.34
N LEU A 276 -1.66 1.57 -23.53
CA LEU A 276 -0.35 1.86 -22.96
C LEU A 276 0.20 3.19 -23.49
N VAL A 277 0.12 3.41 -24.81
CA VAL A 277 0.52 4.67 -25.45
C VAL A 277 -0.30 5.83 -24.89
N VAL A 278 -1.62 5.73 -24.83
CA VAL A 278 -2.47 6.80 -24.27
C VAL A 278 -2.11 7.10 -22.81
N CYS A 279 -1.96 6.09 -21.96
CA CYS A 279 -1.58 6.29 -20.56
C CYS A 279 -0.19 6.94 -20.43
N LEU A 280 0.78 6.53 -21.25
CA LEU A 280 2.13 7.11 -21.26
C LEU A 280 2.11 8.56 -21.76
N SER A 281 1.42 8.84 -22.87
CA SER A 281 1.25 10.20 -23.39
C SER A 281 0.57 11.11 -22.37
N LEU A 282 -0.51 10.64 -21.71
CA LEU A 282 -1.16 11.40 -20.64
C LEU A 282 -0.21 11.65 -19.46
N ALA A 283 0.61 10.67 -19.05
CA ALA A 283 1.58 10.85 -17.97
C ALA A 283 2.65 11.90 -18.32
N VAL A 284 3.19 11.85 -19.55
CA VAL A 284 4.20 12.83 -20.02
C VAL A 284 3.57 14.21 -20.12
N VAL A 285 2.46 14.35 -20.85
CA VAL A 285 1.80 15.65 -21.07
C VAL A 285 1.35 16.28 -19.74
N SER A 286 0.71 15.50 -18.86
CA SER A 286 0.33 16.02 -17.53
C SER A 286 1.54 16.38 -16.69
N GLY A 287 2.64 15.62 -16.75
CA GLY A 287 3.88 15.95 -16.06
C GLY A 287 4.44 17.30 -16.50
N TYR A 288 4.52 17.56 -17.81
CA TYR A 288 4.97 18.86 -18.35
C TYR A 288 4.03 20.00 -17.96
N ILE A 289 2.71 19.83 -18.14
CA ILE A 289 1.72 20.87 -17.83
C ILE A 289 1.73 21.20 -16.34
N LEU A 290 1.69 20.19 -15.47
CA LEU A 290 1.69 20.40 -14.02
C LEU A 290 3.01 21.00 -13.55
N ASN A 291 4.13 20.58 -14.12
CA ASN A 291 5.44 21.16 -13.81
C ASN A 291 5.49 22.67 -14.12
N ALA A 292 4.97 23.06 -15.29
CA ALA A 292 4.97 24.45 -15.74
C ALA A 292 3.93 25.34 -15.03
N THR A 293 2.82 24.77 -14.54
CA THR A 293 1.67 25.55 -14.02
C THR A 293 1.50 25.48 -12.50
N LEU A 294 1.52 24.26 -11.95
CA LEU A 294 1.11 24.02 -10.56
C LEU A 294 2.30 23.75 -9.64
N LEU A 295 3.37 23.15 -10.16
CA LEU A 295 4.54 22.74 -9.40
C LEU A 295 5.74 23.65 -9.57
N ASP A 296 5.63 24.77 -10.29
CA ASP A 296 6.65 25.82 -10.36
C ASP A 296 8.08 25.31 -10.66
N ASN A 297 8.19 24.38 -11.62
CA ASN A 297 9.40 23.67 -12.05
C ASN A 297 10.01 22.68 -11.03
N TYR A 298 9.38 22.44 -9.88
CA TYR A 298 9.89 21.50 -8.87
C TYR A 298 9.89 20.04 -9.31
N LEU A 299 8.99 19.61 -10.20
CA LEU A 299 8.97 18.20 -10.63
C LEU A 299 10.28 17.82 -11.31
N PHE A 300 10.75 18.65 -12.25
CA PHE A 300 11.98 18.39 -13.01
C PHE A 300 13.23 18.63 -12.17
N THR A 301 13.27 19.71 -11.38
CA THR A 301 14.35 20.00 -10.43
C THR A 301 14.59 18.80 -9.49
N ARG A 302 13.50 18.24 -8.96
CA ARG A 302 13.53 17.10 -8.06
C ARG A 302 14.01 15.81 -8.75
N ILE A 303 13.66 15.60 -10.01
CA ILE A 303 14.16 14.47 -10.81
C ILE A 303 15.68 14.62 -11.05
N GLN A 304 16.14 15.81 -11.44
CA GLN A 304 17.56 16.09 -11.67
C GLN A 304 18.41 15.85 -10.42
N ASN A 305 17.92 16.27 -9.26
CA ASN A 305 18.63 16.14 -7.98
C ASN A 305 18.43 14.77 -7.30
N THR A 306 18.01 13.73 -8.02
CA THR A 306 17.75 12.40 -7.42
C THR A 306 18.99 11.77 -6.79
N PHE A 307 20.16 11.94 -7.42
CA PHE A 307 21.42 11.30 -7.01
C PHE A 307 22.42 12.30 -6.39
N ALA A 308 21.96 13.44 -5.90
CA ALA A 308 22.82 14.43 -5.28
C ALA A 308 23.37 13.93 -3.93
N VAL A 309 24.68 14.05 -3.72
CA VAL A 309 25.38 13.65 -2.47
C VAL A 309 26.36 14.77 -2.10
N ASN A 310 26.61 14.98 -0.81
CA ASN A 310 27.65 15.92 -0.38
C ASN A 310 29.05 15.28 -0.43
N SER A 311 30.06 16.07 -0.78
CA SER A 311 31.47 15.75 -0.54
C SER A 311 31.93 16.09 0.88
N THR A 312 31.17 16.92 1.61
CA THR A 312 31.49 17.40 2.96
C THR A 312 30.34 17.14 3.93
N SER A 313 30.61 16.32 4.95
CA SER A 313 29.68 15.64 5.86
C SER A 313 28.86 16.51 6.83
N ALA A 314 28.78 17.82 6.63
CA ALA A 314 28.12 18.71 7.58
C ALA A 314 26.62 18.86 7.26
N ILE A 315 25.78 18.10 7.97
CA ILE A 315 24.32 18.24 7.92
C ILE A 315 23.94 19.46 8.77
N LYS A 316 23.48 20.55 8.14
CA LYS A 316 22.83 21.66 8.85
C LYS A 316 21.32 21.44 8.94
N GLU A 317 20.76 21.56 10.14
CA GLU A 317 19.32 21.73 10.33
C GLU A 317 18.90 23.03 9.66
N GLY A 318 17.85 22.96 8.83
CA GLY A 318 17.32 24.13 8.14
C GLY A 318 16.06 24.60 8.85
N ASP A 319 16.02 25.87 9.23
CA ASP A 319 14.80 26.54 9.67
C ASP A 319 13.87 26.77 8.47
N ILE A 320 12.60 26.40 8.63
CA ILE A 320 11.58 26.54 7.58
C ILE A 320 11.22 28.02 7.43
N ARG A 321 11.58 28.63 6.29
CA ARG A 321 11.05 29.93 5.88
C ARG A 321 10.72 29.89 4.39
N ILE A 322 9.44 30.07 4.04
CA ILE A 322 9.06 30.39 2.66
C ILE A 322 9.52 31.84 2.43
N GLN A 323 10.57 32.02 1.63
CA GLN A 323 11.09 33.36 1.37
C GLN A 323 10.25 34.03 0.27
N GLU A 324 9.84 35.28 0.46
CA GLU A 324 9.31 36.07 -0.66
C GLU A 324 10.41 36.31 -1.69
N GLY A 325 10.10 36.15 -2.98
CA GLY A 325 11.06 36.34 -4.07
C GLY A 325 11.91 35.12 -4.43
N VAL A 326 11.46 33.89 -4.13
CA VAL A 326 12.16 32.65 -4.55
C VAL A 326 12.32 32.62 -6.08
N ASN A 327 13.53 32.91 -6.55
CA ASN A 327 13.92 32.74 -7.96
C ASN A 327 14.22 31.26 -8.24
N GLU A 328 14.38 30.89 -9.52
CA GLU A 328 14.65 29.49 -9.90
C GLU A 328 15.96 28.95 -9.28
N GLU A 329 16.94 29.81 -9.07
CA GLU A 329 18.23 29.45 -8.47
C GLU A 329 18.11 29.02 -7.00
N LEU A 330 17.34 29.75 -6.20
CA LEU A 330 17.04 29.39 -4.81
C LEU A 330 16.29 28.06 -4.74
N ARG A 331 15.25 27.86 -5.57
CA ARG A 331 14.51 26.58 -5.63
C ARG A 331 15.41 25.40 -5.96
N PHE A 332 16.29 25.58 -6.94
CA PHE A 332 17.24 24.57 -7.34
C PHE A 332 18.20 24.23 -6.20
N THR A 333 18.74 25.25 -5.53
CA THR A 333 19.68 25.11 -4.42
C THR A 333 19.04 24.42 -3.23
N ASP A 334 17.82 24.81 -2.84
CA ASP A 334 17.10 24.19 -1.73
C ASP A 334 16.77 22.72 -1.97
N GLU A 335 16.29 22.38 -3.18
CA GLU A 335 16.03 20.98 -3.53
C GLU A 335 17.33 20.18 -3.60
N LEU A 336 18.42 20.78 -4.10
CA LEU A 336 19.72 20.14 -4.14
C LEU A 336 20.23 19.84 -2.72
N GLU A 337 20.19 20.82 -1.82
CA GLU A 337 20.57 20.65 -0.41
C GLU A 337 19.65 19.68 0.33
N GLY A 338 18.34 19.74 0.09
CA GLY A 338 17.37 18.80 0.64
C GLY A 338 17.63 17.36 0.17
N ALA A 339 17.91 17.17 -1.11
CA ALA A 339 18.24 15.86 -1.68
C ALA A 339 19.56 15.31 -1.12
N LYS A 340 20.59 16.16 -1.00
CA LYS A 340 21.88 15.80 -0.38
C LYS A 340 21.69 15.36 1.07
N ARG A 341 21.01 16.15 1.91
CA ARG A 341 20.73 15.80 3.32
C ARG A 341 20.00 14.46 3.45
N ALA A 342 18.98 14.22 2.62
CA ALA A 342 18.25 12.96 2.63
C ALA A 342 19.13 11.76 2.22
N ASN A 343 19.96 11.93 1.18
CA ASN A 343 20.85 10.87 0.72
C ASN A 343 22.00 10.59 1.72
N ASP A 344 22.58 11.62 2.34
CA ASP A 344 23.58 11.47 3.40
C ASP A 344 22.98 10.75 4.60
N THR A 345 21.76 11.13 5.02
CA THR A 345 21.02 10.44 6.09
C THR A 345 20.82 8.96 5.76
N ARG A 346 20.41 8.62 4.53
CA ARG A 346 20.27 7.23 4.08
C ARG A 346 21.60 6.48 4.14
N LEU A 347 22.71 7.10 3.76
CA LEU A 347 24.03 6.47 3.80
C LEU A 347 24.47 6.19 5.23
N VAL A 348 24.34 7.17 6.13
CA VAL A 348 24.66 7.02 7.55
C VAL A 348 23.80 5.94 8.20
N GLN A 349 22.47 5.98 7.99
CA GLN A 349 21.57 4.95 8.49
C GLN A 349 21.91 3.57 7.94
N THR A 350 22.17 3.46 6.63
CA THR A 350 22.51 2.18 6.00
C THR A 350 23.79 1.61 6.60
N ARG A 351 24.82 2.43 6.83
CA ARG A 351 26.08 1.96 7.45
C ARG A 351 25.84 1.41 8.86
N ALA A 352 25.15 2.16 9.71
CA ALA A 352 24.88 1.71 11.07
C ALA A 352 24.00 0.45 11.13
N LEU A 353 22.96 0.37 10.28
CA LEU A 353 22.12 -0.82 10.16
C LEU A 353 22.93 -2.04 9.73
N LEU A 354 23.84 -1.88 8.76
CA LEU A 354 24.68 -2.97 8.27
C LEU A 354 25.77 -3.37 9.27
N GLU A 355 26.32 -2.41 10.03
CA GLU A 355 27.27 -2.68 11.10
C GLU A 355 26.63 -3.52 12.19
N GLN A 356 25.45 -3.13 12.67
CA GLN A 356 24.72 -3.92 13.66
C GLN A 356 24.25 -5.27 13.08
N TRP A 357 23.76 -5.31 11.84
CA TRP A 357 23.37 -6.56 11.18
C TRP A 357 24.50 -7.60 11.14
N ARG A 358 25.78 -7.19 11.06
CA ARG A 358 26.93 -8.11 11.05
C ARG A 358 27.06 -8.95 12.32
N GLU A 359 26.47 -8.51 13.42
CA GLU A 359 26.43 -9.27 14.67
C GLU A 359 25.46 -10.46 14.61
N SER A 360 24.40 -10.38 13.78
CA SER A 360 23.44 -11.47 13.53
C SER A 360 23.07 -11.55 12.04
N PRO A 361 24.00 -11.98 11.17
CA PRO A 361 23.83 -11.82 9.73
C PRO A 361 22.75 -12.72 9.12
N TRP A 362 22.61 -13.93 9.66
CA TRP A 362 21.72 -14.95 9.11
C TRP A 362 20.25 -14.73 9.48
N ILE A 363 20.00 -14.44 10.75
CA ILE A 363 18.65 -14.39 11.34
C ILE A 363 18.22 -12.99 11.76
N GLY A 364 19.14 -12.03 11.88
CA GLY A 364 18.82 -10.69 12.36
C GLY A 364 18.43 -10.68 13.84
N PHE A 365 17.76 -9.60 14.25
CA PHE A 365 17.36 -9.35 15.65
C PHE A 365 15.84 -9.43 15.87
N GLY A 366 15.07 -9.83 14.86
CA GLY A 366 13.62 -9.84 14.86
C GLY A 366 13.00 -8.51 14.43
N TYR A 367 11.72 -8.54 14.08
CA TYR A 367 10.97 -7.31 13.83
C TYR A 367 10.98 -6.42 15.09
N GLY A 368 10.92 -5.11 14.89
CA GLY A 368 10.99 -4.10 15.94
C GLY A 368 12.40 -3.70 16.32
N SER A 369 13.43 -4.43 15.88
CA SER A 369 14.83 -4.11 16.17
C SER A 369 15.27 -2.79 15.51
N TYR A 370 16.10 -2.04 16.23
CA TYR A 370 16.61 -0.74 15.82
C TYR A 370 18.02 -0.50 16.39
N THR A 371 18.79 0.34 15.70
CA THR A 371 20.07 0.90 16.16
C THR A 371 19.81 2.01 17.17
N GLU A 372 20.21 1.83 18.43
CA GLU A 372 20.04 2.82 19.52
C GLU A 372 20.71 4.16 19.21
N ASN A 373 21.82 4.14 18.45
CA ASN A 373 22.60 5.32 18.12
C ASN A 373 21.98 6.22 17.03
N LEU A 374 20.86 5.80 16.41
CA LEU A 374 20.23 6.49 15.26
C LEU A 374 18.69 6.41 15.34
N LEU A 375 18.12 7.04 16.36
CA LEU A 375 16.68 7.23 16.49
C LEU A 375 16.20 8.36 15.58
N ARG A 376 15.26 8.07 14.67
CA ARG A 376 14.68 9.04 13.73
C ARG A 376 13.37 9.68 14.22
N SER A 377 12.62 8.95 15.05
CA SER A 377 11.28 9.30 15.52
C SER A 377 11.25 9.27 17.05
N SER A 378 10.12 9.64 17.64
CA SER A 378 9.86 9.39 19.05
C SER A 378 10.14 7.91 19.41
N MET A 379 10.47 7.66 20.68
CA MET A 379 10.68 6.31 21.24
C MET A 379 9.59 5.29 20.87
N GLU A 380 8.41 5.74 20.42
CA GLU A 380 7.29 4.90 20.01
C GLU A 380 7.50 4.12 18.70
N GLN A 381 8.38 4.56 17.78
CA GLN A 381 8.61 3.86 16.48
C GLN A 381 10.07 3.92 15.98
N PRO A 382 11.05 3.48 16.79
CA PRO A 382 12.48 3.67 16.53
C PRO A 382 12.98 2.91 15.28
N TYR A 383 12.24 1.91 14.82
CA TYR A 383 12.57 1.03 13.69
C TYR A 383 12.25 1.61 12.29
N LEU A 384 11.79 2.87 12.19
CA LEU A 384 11.38 3.50 10.93
C LEU A 384 12.54 4.19 10.18
N TYR A 385 13.37 3.38 9.54
CA TYR A 385 14.47 3.84 8.69
C TYR A 385 14.02 4.27 7.29
N GLU A 386 14.80 5.12 6.61
CA GLU A 386 14.50 5.53 5.23
C GLU A 386 14.63 4.39 4.23
N MET A 387 15.58 3.49 4.45
CA MET A 387 15.87 2.37 3.56
C MET A 387 15.28 1.08 4.10
N LEU A 388 14.31 0.52 3.39
CA LEU A 388 13.62 -0.70 3.80
C LEU A 388 14.54 -1.93 3.79
N LEU A 389 15.31 -2.15 2.72
CA LEU A 389 16.10 -3.38 2.60
C LEU A 389 17.18 -3.52 3.69
N PRO A 390 18.01 -2.51 4.00
CA PRO A 390 18.92 -2.57 5.15
C PRO A 390 18.21 -2.78 6.49
N SER A 391 17.04 -2.15 6.68
CA SER A 391 16.20 -2.33 7.88
C SER A 391 15.69 -3.78 8.00
N LEU A 392 15.24 -4.37 6.89
CA LEU A 392 14.85 -5.78 6.86
C LEU A 392 16.05 -6.70 7.08
N LEU A 393 17.23 -6.40 6.56
CA LEU A 393 18.42 -7.22 6.84
C LEU A 393 18.73 -7.23 8.34
N LEU A 394 18.72 -6.08 9.01
CA LEU A 394 18.88 -6.02 10.47
C LEU A 394 17.81 -6.86 11.20
N GLN A 395 16.55 -6.71 10.80
CA GLN A 395 15.42 -7.34 11.50
C GLN A 395 15.32 -8.84 11.24
N ILE A 396 15.45 -9.29 10.00
CA ILE A 396 15.14 -10.69 9.63
C ILE A 396 16.31 -11.45 9.03
N GLY A 397 17.48 -10.82 8.91
CA GLY A 397 18.68 -11.42 8.37
C GLY A 397 18.55 -11.85 6.91
N VAL A 398 19.60 -12.50 6.39
CA VAL A 398 19.61 -13.02 5.02
C VAL A 398 18.54 -14.09 4.82
N VAL A 399 18.30 -14.95 5.83
CA VAL A 399 17.30 -16.03 5.75
C VAL A 399 15.90 -15.47 5.60
N GLY A 400 15.52 -14.48 6.42
CA GLY A 400 14.22 -13.84 6.32
C GLY A 400 14.03 -13.10 5.00
N VAL A 401 15.03 -12.32 4.58
CA VAL A 401 14.98 -11.59 3.29
C VAL A 401 14.88 -12.56 2.11
N ALA A 402 15.62 -13.68 2.13
CA ALA A 402 15.51 -14.73 1.11
C ALA A 402 14.12 -15.38 1.11
N GLY A 403 13.49 -15.58 2.27
CA GLY A 403 12.11 -16.07 2.37
C GLY A 403 11.10 -15.12 1.74
N TRP A 404 11.23 -13.82 1.98
CA TRP A 404 10.42 -12.79 1.30
C TRP A 404 10.63 -12.80 -0.22
N ALA A 405 11.88 -12.88 -0.68
CA ALA A 405 12.19 -12.95 -2.11
C ALA A 405 11.61 -14.21 -2.75
N ALA A 406 11.79 -15.38 -2.12
CA ALA A 406 11.25 -16.66 -2.57
C ALA A 406 9.72 -16.63 -2.67
N PHE A 407 9.04 -16.03 -1.70
CA PHE A 407 7.59 -15.86 -1.73
C PHE A 407 7.12 -15.03 -2.93
N PHE A 408 7.73 -13.87 -3.19
CA PHE A 408 7.35 -13.06 -4.35
C PHE A 408 7.71 -13.71 -5.68
N ILE A 409 8.85 -14.40 -5.76
CA ILE A 409 9.24 -15.20 -6.95
C ILE A 409 8.20 -16.30 -7.21
N PHE A 410 7.75 -16.99 -6.16
CA PHE A 410 6.69 -18.00 -6.27
C PHE A 410 5.40 -17.41 -6.82
N ILE A 411 4.97 -16.22 -6.38
CA ILE A 411 3.77 -15.55 -6.91
C ILE A 411 3.91 -15.29 -8.41
N VAL A 412 5.06 -14.77 -8.86
CA VAL A 412 5.31 -14.52 -10.29
C VAL A 412 5.31 -15.84 -11.07
N TRP A 413 5.94 -16.89 -10.54
CA TRP A 413 5.97 -18.22 -11.14
C TRP A 413 4.55 -18.83 -11.25
N PHE A 414 3.76 -18.76 -10.20
CA PHE A 414 2.39 -19.27 -10.14
C PHE A 414 1.49 -18.65 -11.21
N VAL A 415 1.71 -17.36 -11.51
CA VAL A 415 0.93 -16.58 -12.47
C VAL A 415 1.48 -16.64 -13.90
N LYS A 416 2.68 -17.19 -14.13
CA LYS A 416 3.37 -17.21 -15.43
C LYS A 416 2.49 -17.67 -16.60
N ASN A 417 1.63 -18.67 -16.38
CA ASN A 417 0.74 -19.24 -17.39
C ASN A 417 -0.71 -18.70 -17.31
N LYS A 418 -0.96 -17.75 -16.40
CA LYS A 418 -2.29 -17.21 -16.06
C LYS A 418 -2.43 -15.71 -16.34
N ALA A 419 -1.74 -15.29 -17.40
CA ALA A 419 -1.02 -14.02 -17.47
C ALA A 419 -1.84 -12.74 -17.71
N ALA A 420 -3.06 -12.78 -18.28
CA ALA A 420 -3.73 -11.52 -18.67
C ALA A 420 -4.38 -10.79 -17.48
N GLU A 421 -5.18 -11.49 -16.69
CA GLU A 421 -6.00 -10.90 -15.63
C GLU A 421 -5.19 -10.62 -14.36
N ALA A 422 -4.17 -11.44 -14.10
CA ALA A 422 -3.30 -11.31 -12.94
C ALA A 422 -2.08 -10.39 -13.16
N ALA A 423 -1.76 -10.01 -14.40
CA ALA A 423 -0.66 -9.08 -14.72
C ALA A 423 -0.83 -7.72 -14.03
N GLY A 424 -2.05 -7.18 -13.97
CA GLY A 424 -2.32 -5.94 -13.25
C GLY A 424 -2.02 -6.05 -11.75
N ALA A 425 -2.37 -7.18 -11.12
CA ALA A 425 -2.09 -7.40 -9.71
C ALA A 425 -0.58 -7.52 -9.46
N LEU A 426 0.16 -8.21 -10.34
CA LEU A 426 1.62 -8.26 -10.26
C LEU A 426 2.28 -6.90 -10.45
N TYR A 427 1.78 -6.09 -11.39
CA TYR A 427 2.19 -4.68 -11.54
C TYR A 427 2.09 -3.93 -10.21
N LEU A 428 0.97 -4.08 -9.51
CA LEU A 428 0.73 -3.37 -8.26
C LEU A 428 1.64 -3.90 -7.13
N VAL A 429 1.87 -5.22 -7.06
CA VAL A 429 2.83 -5.83 -6.12
C VAL A 429 4.23 -5.24 -6.31
N VAL A 430 4.73 -5.19 -7.55
CA VAL A 430 6.05 -4.62 -7.84
C VAL A 430 6.10 -3.12 -7.51
N ALA A 431 5.05 -2.38 -7.87
CA ALA A 431 4.96 -0.96 -7.57
C ALA A 431 5.03 -0.68 -6.06
N ILE A 432 4.36 -1.49 -5.22
CA ILE A 432 4.40 -1.39 -3.76
C ILE A 432 5.80 -1.68 -3.23
N ILE A 433 6.43 -2.77 -3.69
CA ILE A 433 7.78 -3.17 -3.22
C ILE A 433 8.81 -2.07 -3.52
N VAL A 434 8.78 -1.50 -4.72
CA VAL A 434 9.71 -0.43 -5.14
C VAL A 434 9.40 0.87 -4.41
N ALA A 435 8.11 1.25 -4.32
CA ALA A 435 7.72 2.46 -3.60
C ALA A 435 8.07 2.42 -2.11
N SER A 436 8.13 1.21 -1.55
CA SER A 436 8.46 0.98 -0.15
C SER A 436 9.97 1.01 0.16
N GLN A 437 10.85 1.04 -0.85
CA GLN A 437 12.30 1.00 -0.59
C GLN A 437 12.84 2.24 0.11
N PHE A 438 12.30 3.42 -0.25
CA PHE A 438 12.74 4.72 0.26
C PHE A 438 11.77 5.34 1.27
N ASN A 439 10.69 4.62 1.58
CA ASN A 439 9.71 4.95 2.59
C ASN A 439 9.14 3.63 3.08
N PRO A 440 9.35 3.20 4.35
CA PRO A 440 9.08 1.84 4.81
C PRO A 440 7.57 1.57 4.97
N PHE A 441 6.82 1.67 3.88
CA PHE A 441 5.37 1.51 3.86
C PHE A 441 4.95 0.06 3.74
N ILE A 442 5.85 -0.88 3.37
CA ILE A 442 5.47 -2.26 3.04
C ILE A 442 4.77 -2.96 4.22
N LEU A 443 5.22 -2.70 5.45
CA LEU A 443 4.64 -3.27 6.67
C LEU A 443 3.45 -2.45 7.22
N GLY A 444 3.07 -1.36 6.55
CA GLY A 444 1.92 -0.55 6.91
C GLY A 444 0.60 -1.07 6.33
N ALA A 445 -0.51 -0.64 6.95
CA ALA A 445 -1.86 -1.02 6.53
C ALA A 445 -2.18 -0.75 5.05
N PRO A 446 -1.74 0.37 4.44
CA PRO A 446 -1.94 0.60 3.00
C PRO A 446 -1.35 -0.50 2.12
N SER A 447 -0.09 -0.84 2.32
CA SER A 447 0.58 -1.90 1.56
C SER A 447 -0.04 -3.27 1.80
N MET A 448 -0.25 -3.65 3.06
CA MET A 448 -0.74 -4.98 3.41
C MET A 448 -2.15 -5.25 2.92
N SER A 449 -3.03 -4.25 2.94
CA SER A 449 -4.38 -4.39 2.36
C SER A 449 -4.39 -4.43 0.82
N MET A 450 -3.49 -3.69 0.15
CA MET A 450 -3.33 -3.83 -1.30
C MET A 450 -2.76 -5.19 -1.67
N LEU A 451 -1.79 -5.71 -0.90
CA LEU A 451 -1.27 -7.07 -1.08
C LEU A 451 -2.37 -8.12 -0.88
N LEU A 452 -3.18 -8.00 0.18
CA LEU A 452 -4.37 -8.82 0.40
C LEU A 452 -5.29 -8.82 -0.84
N TYR A 453 -5.63 -7.64 -1.34
CA TYR A 453 -6.47 -7.48 -2.53
C TYR A 453 -5.83 -8.12 -3.78
N CYS A 454 -4.52 -7.93 -3.97
CA CYS A 454 -3.76 -8.54 -5.06
C CYS A 454 -3.75 -10.06 -4.98
N PHE A 455 -3.50 -10.64 -3.81
CA PHE A 455 -3.45 -12.09 -3.61
C PHE A 455 -4.81 -12.72 -3.88
N LEU A 456 -5.89 -12.13 -3.35
CA LEU A 456 -7.26 -12.57 -3.66
C LEU A 456 -7.57 -12.47 -5.16
N THR A 457 -7.17 -11.38 -5.82
CA THR A 457 -7.38 -11.19 -7.27
C THR A 457 -6.61 -12.24 -8.09
N ILE A 458 -5.33 -12.45 -7.78
CA ILE A 458 -4.48 -13.46 -8.43
C ILE A 458 -5.11 -14.84 -8.27
N ARG A 459 -5.56 -15.17 -7.06
CA ARG A 459 -6.17 -16.45 -6.74
C ARG A 459 -7.45 -16.69 -7.54
N MET A 460 -8.33 -15.69 -7.60
CA MET A 460 -9.60 -15.79 -8.34
C MET A 460 -9.43 -15.84 -9.87
N ALA A 461 -8.48 -15.07 -10.40
CA ALA A 461 -8.13 -15.11 -11.82
C ALA A 461 -7.61 -16.50 -12.22
N ALA A 462 -6.76 -17.08 -11.35
CA ALA A 462 -6.20 -18.40 -11.58
C ALA A 462 -7.26 -19.52 -11.66
N GLU A 463 -8.27 -19.45 -10.78
CA GLU A 463 -9.40 -20.39 -10.73
C GLU A 463 -10.29 -20.32 -11.98
N THR A 464 -10.59 -19.10 -12.42
CA THR A 464 -11.47 -18.86 -13.58
C THR A 464 -10.88 -19.49 -14.85
N GLN A 465 -9.56 -19.38 -15.01
CA GLN A 465 -8.86 -19.95 -16.15
C GLN A 465 -8.72 -21.48 -16.07
N ASP A 466 -8.52 -22.04 -14.88
CA ASP A 466 -8.43 -23.50 -14.71
C ASP A 466 -9.79 -24.16 -15.04
N LYS A 467 -10.91 -23.56 -14.60
CA LYS A 467 -12.27 -24.00 -14.97
C LYS A 467 -12.53 -23.92 -16.47
N ALA A 468 -12.08 -22.84 -17.12
CA ALA A 468 -12.22 -22.68 -18.57
C ALA A 468 -11.42 -23.70 -19.38
N LYS A 469 -10.29 -24.19 -18.86
CA LYS A 469 -9.50 -25.26 -19.50
C LYS A 469 -10.13 -26.64 -19.32
N SER A 470 -10.73 -26.92 -18.16
CA SER A 470 -11.38 -28.22 -17.90
C SER A 470 -12.70 -28.41 -18.65
N SER A 471 -13.35 -27.33 -19.11
CA SER A 471 -14.59 -27.38 -19.90
C SER A 471 -14.38 -27.58 -21.40
N ILE A 472 -13.12 -27.58 -21.88
CA ILE A 472 -12.80 -27.88 -23.27
C ILE A 472 -12.60 -29.41 -23.34
N PRO A 473 -13.45 -30.17 -24.06
CA PRO A 473 -13.25 -31.60 -24.21
C PRO A 473 -11.88 -31.85 -24.83
N ARG A 474 -11.09 -32.74 -24.22
CA ARG A 474 -9.86 -33.23 -24.83
C ARG A 474 -10.27 -34.02 -26.07
N ILE A 475 -9.96 -33.47 -27.25
CA ILE A 475 -10.13 -34.14 -28.54
C ILE A 475 -9.04 -35.19 -28.67
#